data_AF-A0A0A0UVK4-F1
#
_entry.id   AF-A0A0A0UVK4-F1
#
_cell.length_a   1.000
_cell.length_b   1.000
_cell.length_c   1.000
_cell.angle_alpha   90.00
_cell.angle_beta   90.00
_cell.angle_gamma   90.00
#
_symmetry.space_group_name_H-M   'P 1'
#
loop_
_entity.id
_entity.type
_entity.pdbx_description
1 polymer ?
#
loop_
_entity_poly.entity_id
_entity_poly.type
_entity_poly.pdbx_seq_one_letter_code
_entity_poly.pdbx_strand_id
1 'polypeptide(L)'
;MTGLYGRRSGRDSASPEFPDARVLSQYASTSTSLTPPDAQAARTASSTRSSAEASQCSPNVVHPIPTIATLSRMPCDGTVSPSLEPIQLDNHKDLTISREGHLTSLVAYGAYVPYFRLRRSAIATVLGGRAAGGTRAVASYDEDSTTLGVEAARAALAAVPEARGSVRNLLFATATPPYLDKTNAAAIHAALGLAPEAMAVDMAGAVRSGAGALHLASGSAEDTLVVLADVRTGLPGSADERDGGDAGAAFLFSGRPELPPLAEVLAHASVTAEILDRRRTPDTTVSTTSEERFTEQVYTRLADAAFDDALERAELRAEQLDHLAVAGLHQRALRSVTGRLSARTGKAADGNADGLAKSVGNPGTAQPGLLLADALDRAEPGQTIALVVIGDGVSVLVLRACAALTGRRAAVPAAAPAAAGSDRLSYGDVSDLARLPRPTARRPAAAATARRRTVVAPGGVEVRVRGEPLHGLRDPAAASRPGVHQLPHDRQDDRGAARRHTGDRRHLHR
;
A
#
# COMPACT_ATOMS: atom_id res chain seq x y z
N MET A 1 -37.16 21.01 35.35
CA MET A 1 -38.12 22.05 34.98
C MET A 1 -38.51 21.87 33.53
N THR A 2 -39.81 21.64 33.29
CA THR A 2 -40.61 21.86 32.05
C THR A 2 -40.03 21.36 30.70
N GLY A 3 -40.49 20.32 30.00
CA GLY A 3 -41.79 19.66 29.98
C GLY A 3 -42.81 20.44 29.13
N LEU A 4 -43.21 19.90 27.96
CA LEU A 4 -44.57 20.05 27.42
C LEU A 4 -44.88 19.00 26.33
N TYR A 5 -46.03 18.37 26.55
CA TYR A 5 -46.69 17.30 25.80
C TYR A 5 -47.58 17.88 24.68
N GLY A 6 -47.85 17.05 23.66
CA GLY A 6 -48.97 17.27 22.74
C GLY A 6 -49.31 16.00 21.95
N ARG A 7 -50.18 15.14 22.50
CA ARG A 7 -50.90 14.08 21.78
C ARG A 7 -52.31 14.57 21.48
N ARG A 8 -52.78 14.43 20.23
CA ARG A 8 -54.19 14.12 19.94
C ARG A 8 -54.30 13.15 18.75
N SER A 9 -55.24 12.24 18.92
CA SER A 9 -55.63 11.12 18.09
C SER A 9 -56.57 11.51 16.96
N GLY A 10 -56.52 10.77 15.86
CA GLY A 10 -57.60 10.68 14.88
C GLY A 10 -57.26 9.63 13.82
N ARG A 11 -57.92 8.48 13.87
CA ARG A 11 -57.98 7.53 12.75
C ARG A 11 -58.84 8.19 11.68
N ASP A 12 -58.38 8.16 10.43
CA ASP A 12 -59.28 7.92 9.31
C ASP A 12 -58.51 7.32 8.13
N SER A 13 -59.15 6.31 7.58
CA SER A 13 -58.75 5.44 6.48
C SER A 13 -58.87 6.14 5.13
N ALA A 14 -57.79 6.17 4.34
CA ALA A 14 -57.87 6.22 2.88
C ALA A 14 -56.49 5.90 2.28
N SER A 15 -56.37 4.76 1.61
CA SER A 15 -55.35 4.55 0.58
C SER A 15 -55.66 5.47 -0.61
N PRO A 16 -54.63 5.98 -1.31
CA PRO A 16 -54.58 5.65 -2.73
C PRO A 16 -53.17 5.40 -3.27
N GLU A 17 -53.08 4.31 -4.04
CA GLU A 17 -52.49 4.19 -5.38
C GLU A 17 -51.11 4.81 -5.66
N PHE A 18 -50.14 3.92 -5.87
CA PHE A 18 -48.92 4.16 -6.65
C PHE A 18 -49.28 4.48 -8.12
N PRO A 19 -48.64 5.47 -8.76
CA PRO A 19 -48.56 5.52 -10.20
C PRO A 19 -47.26 4.91 -10.74
N ASP A 20 -47.45 4.24 -11.87
CA ASP A 20 -46.52 3.43 -12.66
C ASP A 20 -45.18 4.07 -13.03
N ALA A 21 -44.18 3.18 -13.07
CA ALA A 21 -42.91 3.40 -13.76
C ALA A 21 -43.13 3.51 -15.28
N ARG A 22 -42.85 4.69 -15.84
CA ARG A 22 -42.61 4.84 -17.29
C ARG A 22 -41.12 5.04 -17.54
N VAL A 23 -40.51 3.97 -18.03
CA VAL A 23 -39.20 3.94 -18.68
C VAL A 23 -39.31 4.65 -20.02
N LEU A 24 -38.43 5.61 -20.28
CA LEU A 24 -38.13 6.10 -21.63
C LEU A 24 -36.68 5.74 -21.95
N SER A 25 -36.51 4.67 -22.71
CA SER A 25 -35.26 4.34 -23.39
C SER A 25 -35.12 5.23 -24.62
N GLN A 26 -34.00 5.92 -24.76
CA GLN A 26 -33.55 6.44 -26.06
C GLN A 26 -32.21 5.79 -26.41
N TYR A 27 -32.31 4.80 -27.30
CA TYR A 27 -31.25 4.34 -28.17
C TYR A 27 -30.95 5.43 -29.20
N ALA A 28 -29.68 5.77 -29.39
CA ALA A 28 -29.21 6.41 -30.61
C ALA A 28 -27.97 5.66 -31.09
N SER A 29 -28.20 4.80 -32.07
CA SER A 29 -27.19 4.18 -32.92
C SER A 29 -26.75 5.20 -33.98
N THR A 30 -25.45 5.34 -34.20
CA THR A 30 -24.92 5.84 -35.48
C THR A 30 -23.90 4.84 -36.01
N SER A 31 -24.27 4.27 -37.16
CA SER A 31 -23.48 3.38 -38.00
C SER A 31 -22.34 4.14 -38.67
N THR A 32 -21.12 3.61 -38.54
CA THR A 32 -19.95 4.02 -39.33
C THR A 32 -19.87 3.14 -40.58
N SER A 33 -20.22 3.71 -41.74
CA SER A 33 -19.91 3.16 -43.05
C SER A 33 -18.57 3.72 -43.54
N LEU A 34 -17.61 2.84 -43.77
CA LEU A 34 -16.33 3.08 -44.43
C LEU A 34 -16.52 3.08 -45.96
N THR A 35 -16.01 4.10 -46.63
CA THR A 35 -15.62 4.06 -48.06
C THR A 35 -14.39 4.96 -48.26
N PRO A 36 -13.32 4.48 -48.92
CA PRO A 36 -12.11 5.26 -49.17
C PRO A 36 -12.18 6.01 -50.52
N PRO A 37 -11.42 7.10 -50.70
CA PRO A 37 -11.02 7.54 -52.03
C PRO A 37 -9.53 7.26 -52.30
N ASP A 38 -9.31 6.83 -53.54
CA ASP A 38 -8.06 6.41 -54.16
C ASP A 38 -6.96 7.48 -54.29
N ALA A 39 -5.75 6.97 -54.49
CA ALA A 39 -4.55 7.65 -54.91
C ALA A 39 -4.54 7.98 -56.42
N GLN A 40 -4.00 9.14 -56.83
CA GLN A 40 -2.98 9.28 -57.90
C GLN A 40 -2.53 10.74 -58.11
N ALA A 41 -1.34 10.90 -58.74
CA ALA A 41 -0.64 12.10 -59.26
C ALA A 41 0.37 12.75 -58.28
N ALA A 42 1.66 12.41 -58.26
CA ALA A 42 2.76 12.51 -59.26
C ALA A 42 3.44 13.89 -59.40
N ARG A 43 4.70 13.94 -58.90
CA ARG A 43 5.93 14.61 -59.39
C ARG A 43 5.87 16.08 -59.85
N THR A 44 6.65 16.96 -59.18
CA THR A 44 7.82 17.65 -59.80
C THR A 44 8.69 18.38 -58.76
N ALA A 45 9.98 18.49 -59.10
CA ALA A 45 11.08 19.06 -58.34
C ALA A 45 10.99 20.59 -58.11
N SER A 46 11.68 21.12 -57.11
CA SER A 46 12.95 21.84 -57.31
C SER A 46 13.42 22.55 -56.03
N SER A 47 14.74 22.69 -55.95
CA SER A 47 15.56 23.34 -54.94
C SER A 47 15.56 24.86 -55.02
N THR A 48 15.56 25.57 -53.89
CA THR A 48 16.31 26.83 -53.73
C THR A 48 16.52 27.21 -52.26
N ARG A 49 17.77 27.59 -51.93
CA ARG A 49 18.21 28.28 -50.72
C ARG A 49 17.87 29.78 -50.81
N SER A 50 17.53 30.44 -49.70
CA SER A 50 17.99 31.79 -49.26
C SER A 50 17.17 32.22 -48.03
N SER A 51 17.77 32.39 -46.83
CA SER A 51 18.30 33.63 -46.23
C SER A 51 17.28 34.55 -45.52
N ALA A 52 17.55 34.77 -44.23
CA ALA A 52 17.32 35.98 -43.41
C ALA A 52 15.90 36.36 -42.93
N GLU A 53 15.74 36.15 -41.61
CA GLU A 53 15.25 37.03 -40.52
C GLU A 53 13.94 37.85 -40.55
N ALA A 54 13.22 37.66 -39.44
CA ALA A 54 12.36 38.56 -38.67
C ALA A 54 10.98 38.96 -39.24
N SER A 55 9.91 38.47 -38.59
CA SER A 55 9.00 39.31 -37.79
C SER A 55 7.73 38.54 -37.39
N GLN A 56 7.41 38.60 -36.10
CA GLN A 56 6.09 38.62 -35.46
C GLN A 56 4.88 38.04 -36.23
N CYS A 57 4.32 36.92 -35.74
CA CYS A 57 2.95 36.84 -35.19
C CYS A 57 2.50 35.38 -35.00
N SER A 58 1.93 35.12 -33.83
CA SER A 58 1.20 33.90 -33.46
C SER A 58 -0.09 33.74 -34.29
N PRO A 59 -0.69 32.54 -34.37
CA PRO A 59 -1.82 32.34 -33.47
C PRO A 59 -1.81 30.97 -32.76
N ASN A 60 -1.86 31.07 -31.44
CA ASN A 60 -2.07 30.00 -30.47
C ASN A 60 -3.46 29.36 -30.62
N VAL A 61 -3.52 28.04 -30.58
CA VAL A 61 -4.69 27.28 -30.11
C VAL A 61 -4.25 26.54 -28.84
N VAL A 62 -4.60 27.12 -27.70
CA VAL A 62 -4.38 26.55 -26.36
C VAL A 62 -5.73 25.99 -25.90
N HIS A 63 -5.75 24.69 -25.55
CA HIS A 63 -6.90 24.04 -24.91
C HIS A 63 -7.03 24.44 -23.43
N PRO A 64 -8.25 24.46 -22.87
CA PRO A 64 -8.56 25.21 -21.66
C PRO A 64 -8.10 24.51 -20.36
N ILE A 65 -7.68 25.34 -19.41
CA ILE A 65 -7.46 25.01 -17.99
C ILE A 65 -8.83 24.90 -17.31
N PRO A 66 -9.10 23.89 -16.46
CA PRO A 66 -10.33 23.88 -15.67
C PRO A 66 -10.25 24.92 -14.53
N THR A 67 -11.26 25.78 -14.51
CA THR A 67 -11.54 26.80 -13.49
C THR A 67 -11.88 26.14 -12.14
N ILE A 68 -11.12 26.46 -11.09
CA ILE A 68 -11.49 26.19 -9.69
C ILE A 68 -11.89 27.51 -9.01
N ALA A 69 -13.15 27.51 -8.54
CA ALA A 69 -13.77 28.28 -7.46
C ALA A 69 -13.32 29.73 -7.22
N THR A 70 -14.16 30.65 -7.72
CA THR A 70 -14.24 32.05 -7.33
C THR A 70 -14.60 32.19 -5.84
N LEU A 71 -13.71 32.78 -5.04
CA LEU A 71 -14.00 33.26 -3.69
C LEU A 71 -15.05 34.38 -3.74
N SER A 72 -16.18 34.18 -3.08
CA SER A 72 -17.17 35.24 -2.81
C SER A 72 -16.52 36.37 -2.01
N ARG A 73 -16.48 37.56 -2.59
CA ARG A 73 -16.16 38.82 -1.91
C ARG A 73 -17.35 39.25 -1.07
N MET A 74 -17.21 39.26 0.26
CA MET A 74 -17.97 40.16 1.13
C MET A 74 -17.16 41.46 1.30
N PRO A 75 -17.76 42.66 1.21
CA PRO A 75 -17.07 43.90 1.49
C PRO A 75 -17.07 44.16 3.01
N CYS A 76 -15.89 44.24 3.61
CA CYS A 76 -15.72 44.84 4.93
C CYS A 76 -15.22 46.26 4.73
N ASP A 77 -16.07 47.23 5.06
CA ASP A 77 -15.73 48.64 5.12
C ASP A 77 -14.60 48.90 6.11
N GLY A 78 -13.77 49.89 5.77
CA GLY A 78 -12.62 50.31 6.56
C GLY A 78 -13.05 50.97 7.88
N THR A 79 -12.48 50.47 8.97
CA THR A 79 -12.38 51.23 10.23
C THR A 79 -11.00 51.05 10.83
N VAL A 80 -10.38 52.20 11.08
CA VAL A 80 -9.11 52.51 11.74
C VAL A 80 -8.72 51.53 12.86
N SER A 81 -7.52 50.95 12.78
CA SER A 81 -6.89 50.20 13.87
C SER A 81 -6.36 51.15 14.95
N PRO A 82 -6.71 50.98 16.24
CA PRO A 82 -5.93 51.57 17.32
C PRO A 82 -4.71 50.68 17.63
N SER A 83 -3.57 51.33 17.80
CA SER A 83 -2.32 50.76 18.28
C SER A 83 -2.48 50.15 19.68
N LEU A 84 -2.28 48.84 19.80
CA LEU A 84 -2.18 48.14 21.09
C LEU A 84 -0.71 47.85 21.37
N GLU A 85 -0.21 48.43 22.47
CA GLU A 85 1.13 48.15 22.99
C GLU A 85 1.25 46.69 23.49
N PRO A 86 2.46 46.10 23.43
CA PRO A 86 2.66 44.71 23.83
C PRO A 86 2.56 44.55 25.35
N ILE A 87 1.69 43.62 25.77
CA ILE A 87 1.60 43.14 27.14
C ILE A 87 2.90 42.37 27.47
N GLN A 88 3.71 42.92 28.37
CA GLN A 88 4.81 42.21 29.02
C GLN A 88 4.22 41.19 30.00
N LEU A 89 4.39 39.88 29.71
CA LEU A 89 4.20 38.84 30.71
C LEU A 89 5.56 38.55 31.37
N ASP A 90 5.71 39.08 32.59
CA ASP A 90 6.78 38.69 33.50
C ASP A 90 6.54 37.27 34.03
N ASN A 91 7.66 36.56 34.22
CA ASN A 91 7.85 35.35 35.02
C ASN A 91 7.32 34.01 34.48
N HIS A 92 8.16 33.34 33.70
CA HIS A 92 8.29 31.88 33.75
C HIS A 92 9.76 31.49 33.99
N LYS A 93 10.20 31.59 35.25
CA LYS A 93 11.19 30.64 35.78
C LYS A 93 10.41 29.37 36.18
N ASP A 94 10.97 28.21 35.86
CA ASP A 94 10.50 26.85 36.20
C ASP A 94 9.40 26.22 35.33
N LEU A 95 9.58 26.22 34.01
CA LEU A 95 9.07 25.15 33.14
C LEU A 95 10.18 24.73 32.17
N THR A 96 11.23 24.10 32.72
CA THR A 96 12.03 23.16 31.93
C THR A 96 11.10 22.00 31.60
N ILE A 97 10.38 22.10 30.48
CA ILE A 97 9.77 20.92 29.87
C ILE A 97 10.97 20.07 29.41
N SER A 98 11.35 19.12 30.26
CA SER A 98 12.24 18.03 29.88
C SER A 98 11.69 17.48 28.59
N ARG A 99 12.48 17.53 27.51
CA ARG A 99 12.15 16.93 26.22
C ARG A 99 12.31 15.40 26.32
N GLU A 100 11.72 14.79 27.34
CA GLU A 100 11.44 13.36 27.41
C GLU A 100 10.10 13.12 26.71
N GLY A 101 10.03 13.50 25.43
CA GLY A 101 9.00 12.93 24.57
C GLY A 101 9.26 11.42 24.56
N HIS A 102 8.27 10.60 24.90
CA HIS A 102 8.33 9.16 24.67
C HIS A 102 8.53 8.93 23.16
N LEU A 103 9.79 8.89 22.73
CA LEU A 103 10.15 8.57 21.36
C LEU A 103 10.01 7.06 21.23
N THR A 104 9.04 6.63 20.43
CA THR A 104 8.99 5.23 20.01
C THR A 104 10.23 4.88 19.22
N SER A 105 10.79 3.72 19.49
CA SER A 105 11.93 3.16 18.77
C SER A 105 11.47 2.10 17.79
N LEU A 106 12.29 1.79 16.79
CA LEU A 106 12.02 0.65 15.91
C LEU A 106 12.33 -0.64 16.67
N VAL A 107 11.32 -1.47 16.93
CA VAL A 107 11.46 -2.70 17.75
C VAL A 107 11.34 -3.98 16.94
N ALA A 108 10.77 -3.92 15.74
CA ALA A 108 10.73 -5.05 14.81
C ALA A 108 10.58 -4.58 13.36
N TYR A 109 11.11 -5.36 12.42
CA TYR A 109 10.97 -5.13 11.00
C TYR A 109 10.85 -6.44 10.23
N GLY A 110 10.27 -6.38 9.04
CA GLY A 110 10.08 -7.54 8.17
C GLY A 110 9.93 -7.12 6.71
N ALA A 111 10.22 -8.04 5.81
CA ALA A 111 10.12 -7.85 4.38
C ALA A 111 9.54 -9.08 3.71
N TYR A 112 8.84 -8.88 2.61
CA TYR A 112 8.34 -9.94 1.76
C TYR A 112 8.57 -9.59 0.29
N VAL A 113 9.17 -10.52 -0.44
CA VAL A 113 9.32 -10.44 -1.90
C VAL A 113 8.62 -11.67 -2.47
N PRO A 114 7.70 -11.52 -3.44
CA PRO A 114 7.02 -12.63 -4.10
C PRO A 114 7.96 -13.72 -4.58
N TYR A 115 7.45 -14.92 -4.80
CA TYR A 115 8.28 -16.05 -5.26
C TYR A 115 8.75 -15.89 -6.71
N PHE A 116 7.92 -15.35 -7.60
CA PHE A 116 8.22 -15.36 -9.03
C PHE A 116 9.12 -14.20 -9.47
N ARG A 117 9.97 -14.48 -10.47
CA ARG A 117 10.89 -13.52 -11.08
C ARG A 117 10.67 -13.50 -12.59
N LEU A 118 10.61 -12.32 -13.18
CA LEU A 118 10.72 -12.13 -14.63
C LEU A 118 12.13 -11.65 -14.96
N ARG A 119 12.84 -12.38 -15.83
CA ARG A 119 14.12 -11.92 -16.37
C ARG A 119 13.88 -10.72 -17.28
N ARG A 120 14.60 -9.61 -17.06
CA ARG A 120 14.44 -8.41 -17.89
C ARG A 120 14.87 -8.63 -19.34
N SER A 121 15.78 -9.56 -19.57
CA SER A 121 16.16 -10.01 -20.91
C SER A 121 14.99 -10.68 -21.66
N ALA A 122 14.08 -11.37 -20.96
CA ALA A 122 12.93 -12.01 -21.60
C ALA A 122 11.94 -11.00 -22.19
N ILE A 123 11.78 -9.82 -21.58
CA ILE A 123 10.99 -8.71 -22.12
C ILE A 123 11.57 -8.24 -23.45
N ALA A 124 12.89 -8.03 -23.49
CA ALA A 124 13.60 -7.59 -24.69
C ALA A 124 13.58 -8.64 -25.82
N THR A 125 13.54 -9.93 -25.49
CA THR A 125 13.39 -11.01 -26.48
C THR A 125 12.06 -10.92 -27.24
N VAL A 126 10.98 -10.53 -26.56
CA VAL A 126 9.64 -10.49 -27.17
C VAL A 126 9.33 -9.15 -27.81
N LEU A 127 9.61 -8.04 -27.11
CA LEU A 127 9.26 -6.69 -27.57
C LEU A 127 10.38 -6.01 -28.37
N GLY A 128 11.55 -6.65 -28.47
CA GLY A 128 12.76 -6.03 -29.01
C GLY A 128 13.42 -5.05 -28.03
N GLY A 129 14.54 -4.47 -28.45
CA GLY A 129 15.31 -3.53 -27.65
C GLY A 129 16.49 -4.15 -26.90
N ARG A 130 17.15 -3.36 -26.05
CA ARG A 130 18.37 -3.79 -25.36
C ARG A 130 18.02 -4.66 -24.15
N ALA A 131 18.52 -5.89 -24.15
CA ALA A 131 18.43 -6.77 -22.99
C ALA A 131 19.07 -6.08 -21.76
N ALA A 132 18.25 -5.90 -20.72
CA ALA A 132 18.74 -5.47 -19.41
C ALA A 132 19.10 -6.71 -18.58
N GLY A 133 20.17 -6.61 -17.80
CA GLY A 133 20.53 -7.65 -16.84
C GLY A 133 19.60 -7.65 -15.63
N GLY A 134 19.59 -8.76 -14.90
CA GLY A 134 18.79 -8.92 -13.68
C GLY A 134 17.36 -9.38 -13.91
N THR A 135 16.59 -9.33 -12.84
CA THR A 135 15.19 -9.77 -12.78
C THR A 135 14.33 -8.68 -12.14
N ARG A 136 13.02 -8.90 -12.17
CA ARG A 136 12.07 -8.22 -11.31
C ARG A 136 11.20 -9.24 -10.58
N ALA A 137 10.82 -8.93 -9.36
CA ALA A 137 9.82 -9.70 -8.63
C ALA A 137 8.44 -9.45 -9.24
N VAL A 138 7.65 -10.52 -9.31
CA VAL A 138 6.30 -10.53 -9.85
C VAL A 138 5.38 -11.22 -8.85
N ALA A 139 4.38 -10.49 -8.37
CA ALA A 139 3.30 -11.02 -7.56
C ALA A 139 2.52 -12.08 -8.35
N SER A 140 2.15 -13.18 -7.70
CA SER A 140 1.27 -14.18 -8.29
C SER A 140 -0.16 -13.66 -8.44
N TYR A 141 -1.03 -14.45 -9.08
CA TYR A 141 -2.41 -14.06 -9.36
C TYR A 141 -3.26 -13.85 -8.09
N ASP A 142 -2.88 -14.52 -6.99
CA ASP A 142 -3.49 -14.44 -5.66
C ASP A 142 -2.77 -13.44 -4.74
N GLU A 143 -1.77 -12.72 -5.26
CA GLU A 143 -1.04 -11.69 -4.52
C GLU A 143 -1.41 -10.28 -4.99
N ASP A 144 -1.66 -9.40 -4.02
CA ASP A 144 -1.84 -7.96 -4.22
C ASP A 144 -1.10 -7.16 -3.14
N SER A 145 -1.07 -5.84 -3.25
CA SER A 145 -0.35 -5.00 -2.27
C SER A 145 -0.80 -5.26 -0.82
N THR A 146 -2.06 -5.63 -0.58
CA THR A 146 -2.56 -5.94 0.75
C THR A 146 -1.98 -7.27 1.24
N THR A 147 -2.00 -8.33 0.41
CA THR A 147 -1.45 -9.63 0.82
C THR A 147 0.08 -9.60 0.97
N LEU A 148 0.78 -8.87 0.10
CA LEU A 148 2.22 -8.63 0.26
C LEU A 148 2.52 -7.90 1.59
N GLY A 149 1.68 -6.93 1.95
CA GLY A 149 1.75 -6.23 3.23
C GLY A 149 1.50 -7.15 4.43
N VAL A 150 0.54 -8.08 4.33
CA VAL A 150 0.27 -9.09 5.37
C VAL A 150 1.50 -9.94 5.63
N GLU A 151 2.13 -10.48 4.59
CA GLU A 151 3.29 -11.37 4.75
C GLU A 151 4.50 -10.62 5.33
N ALA A 152 4.74 -9.37 4.91
CA ALA A 152 5.78 -8.54 5.51
C ALA A 152 5.51 -8.24 6.99
N ALA A 153 4.26 -7.93 7.35
CA ALA A 153 3.86 -7.67 8.74
C ALA A 153 3.93 -8.93 9.62
N ARG A 154 3.58 -10.09 9.07
CA ARG A 154 3.77 -11.39 9.75
C ARG A 154 5.25 -11.63 10.03
N ALA A 155 6.12 -11.38 9.06
CA ALA A 155 7.56 -11.50 9.25
C ALA A 155 8.08 -10.57 10.36
N ALA A 156 7.62 -9.32 10.40
CA ALA A 156 8.00 -8.38 11.46
C ALA A 156 7.52 -8.84 12.85
N LEU A 157 6.25 -9.21 12.98
CA LEU A 157 5.66 -9.63 14.26
C LEU A 157 6.11 -11.02 14.71
N ALA A 158 6.66 -11.85 13.82
CA ALA A 158 7.22 -13.16 14.19
C ALA A 158 8.46 -13.01 15.09
N ALA A 159 9.19 -11.90 14.98
CA ALA A 159 10.35 -11.60 15.83
C ALA A 159 9.96 -11.11 17.24
N VAL A 160 8.71 -10.64 17.41
CA VAL A 160 8.15 -10.12 18.68
C VAL A 160 6.69 -10.56 18.88
N PRO A 161 6.39 -11.86 19.01
CA PRO A 161 5.01 -12.35 19.08
C PRO A 161 4.16 -11.72 20.19
N GLU A 162 4.79 -11.36 21.31
CA GLU A 162 4.22 -10.68 22.47
C GLU A 162 3.71 -9.26 22.17
N ALA A 163 4.27 -8.59 21.17
CA ALA A 163 3.89 -7.23 20.79
C ALA A 163 2.60 -7.17 19.97
N ARG A 164 2.11 -8.30 19.43
CA ARG A 164 0.93 -8.33 18.56
C ARG A 164 -0.31 -7.73 19.23
N GLY A 165 -0.53 -7.99 20.52
CA GLY A 165 -1.69 -7.48 21.26
C GLY A 165 -1.57 -6.01 21.68
N SER A 166 -0.36 -5.43 21.60
CA SER A 166 -0.12 -4.05 22.01
C SER A 166 -0.22 -3.05 20.87
N VAL A 167 -0.16 -3.49 19.61
CA VAL A 167 -0.39 -2.62 18.44
C VAL A 167 -1.71 -1.86 18.61
N ARG A 168 -1.63 -0.53 18.49
CA ARG A 168 -2.78 0.39 18.55
C ARG A 168 -3.02 1.11 17.23
N ASN A 169 -1.99 1.26 16.41
CA ASN A 169 -2.13 1.87 15.09
C ASN A 169 -1.52 0.96 14.02
N LEU A 170 -2.21 0.83 12.89
CA LEU A 170 -1.76 0.18 11.68
C LEU A 170 -1.86 1.19 10.52
N LEU A 171 -0.72 1.62 10.01
CA LEU A 171 -0.61 2.53 8.87
C LEU A 171 -0.20 1.71 7.64
N PHE A 172 -1.10 1.54 6.67
CA PHE A 172 -0.80 0.83 5.43
C PHE A 172 -0.59 1.82 4.28
N ALA A 173 0.61 1.92 3.74
CA ALA A 173 0.90 2.75 2.58
C ALA A 173 1.05 1.90 1.31
N THR A 174 0.28 2.27 0.29
CA THR A 174 0.37 1.70 -1.05
C THR A 174 -0.03 2.75 -2.07
N ALA A 175 0.68 2.80 -3.20
CA ALA A 175 0.24 3.55 -4.35
C ALA A 175 -0.79 2.75 -5.15
N THR A 176 -0.87 1.43 -4.99
CA THR A 176 -1.68 0.47 -5.77
C THR A 176 -2.69 -0.30 -4.91
N PRO A 177 -3.64 0.38 -4.24
CA PRO A 177 -4.62 -0.30 -3.40
C PRO A 177 -5.55 -1.19 -4.25
N PRO A 178 -5.88 -2.42 -3.80
CA PRO A 178 -6.83 -3.28 -4.50
C PRO A 178 -8.27 -2.76 -4.40
N TYR A 179 -8.61 -2.04 -3.32
CA TYR A 179 -9.91 -1.41 -3.14
C TYR A 179 -9.79 0.09 -2.88
N LEU A 180 -10.63 0.90 -3.53
CA LEU A 180 -10.68 2.35 -3.30
C LEU A 180 -11.65 2.74 -2.17
N ASP A 181 -12.80 2.08 -2.08
CA ASP A 181 -13.81 2.39 -1.05
C ASP A 181 -13.59 1.64 0.26
N LYS A 182 -13.05 0.41 0.17
CA LYS A 182 -12.74 -0.40 1.34
C LYS A 182 -11.36 -0.04 1.85
N THR A 183 -11.26 0.17 3.17
CA THR A 183 -9.98 0.22 3.86
C THR A 183 -9.23 -1.11 3.71
N ASN A 184 -8.09 -1.06 3.05
CA ASN A 184 -7.21 -2.20 2.77
C ASN A 184 -6.47 -2.63 4.03
N ALA A 185 -6.03 -1.68 4.87
CA ALA A 185 -5.46 -1.91 6.19
C ALA A 185 -6.36 -2.76 7.09
N ALA A 186 -7.69 -2.67 6.95
CA ALA A 186 -8.62 -3.51 7.72
C ALA A 186 -8.50 -5.00 7.38
N ALA A 187 -8.11 -5.35 6.14
CA ALA A 187 -7.82 -6.74 5.79
C ALA A 187 -6.49 -7.21 6.41
N ILE A 188 -5.48 -6.33 6.47
CA ILE A 188 -4.21 -6.61 7.15
C ILE A 188 -4.44 -6.81 8.65
N HIS A 189 -5.17 -5.90 9.28
CA HIS A 189 -5.59 -5.99 10.69
C HIS A 189 -6.22 -7.35 11.00
N ALA A 190 -7.22 -7.76 10.21
CA ALA A 190 -7.90 -9.03 10.39
C ALA A 190 -6.98 -10.24 10.16
N ALA A 191 -6.11 -10.19 9.14
CA ALA A 191 -5.19 -11.28 8.81
C ALA A 191 -4.08 -11.47 9.86
N LEU A 192 -3.74 -10.42 10.60
CA LEU A 192 -2.79 -10.43 11.71
C LEU A 192 -3.45 -10.75 13.06
N GLY A 193 -4.79 -10.69 13.16
CA GLY A 193 -5.51 -10.89 14.40
C GLY A 193 -5.19 -9.82 15.45
N LEU A 194 -5.07 -8.55 15.02
CA LEU A 194 -4.83 -7.43 15.93
C LEU A 194 -6.04 -7.16 16.83
N ALA A 195 -5.82 -6.45 17.93
CA ALA A 195 -6.88 -6.05 18.85
C ALA A 195 -7.97 -5.24 18.12
N PRO A 196 -9.27 -5.45 18.43
CA PRO A 196 -10.37 -4.70 17.79
C PRO A 196 -10.26 -3.18 17.94
N GLU A 197 -9.60 -2.70 19.00
CA GLU A 197 -9.38 -1.30 19.29
C GLU A 197 -8.23 -0.68 18.48
N ALA A 198 -7.41 -1.50 17.81
CA ALA A 198 -6.31 -1.02 16.98
C ALA A 198 -6.86 -0.32 15.72
N MET A 199 -6.53 0.95 15.56
CA MET A 199 -6.90 1.74 14.40
C MET A 199 -6.13 1.27 13.17
N ALA A 200 -6.83 0.98 12.07
CA ALA A 200 -6.22 0.56 10.81
C ALA A 200 -6.62 1.53 9.69
N VAL A 201 -5.63 2.19 9.07
CA VAL A 201 -5.86 3.23 8.06
C VAL A 201 -4.94 3.07 6.84
N ASP A 202 -5.45 3.49 5.69
CA ASP A 202 -4.71 3.53 4.43
C ASP A 202 -4.06 4.90 4.23
N MET A 203 -2.76 4.91 3.98
CA MET A 203 -1.95 6.04 3.55
C MET A 203 -1.77 5.97 2.02
N ALA A 204 -2.81 6.37 1.29
CA ALA A 204 -2.89 6.16 -0.16
C ALA A 204 -2.17 7.24 -1.00
N GLY A 205 -2.14 7.02 -2.32
CA GLY A 205 -1.95 8.07 -3.34
C GLY A 205 -0.55 8.19 -3.94
N ALA A 206 0.51 8.02 -3.15
CA ALA A 206 1.89 8.21 -3.64
C ALA A 206 2.93 7.42 -2.82
N VAL A 207 4.10 7.17 -3.44
CA VAL A 207 5.24 6.52 -2.77
C VAL A 207 5.70 7.31 -1.55
N ARG A 208 5.57 8.64 -1.59
CA ARG A 208 5.89 9.51 -0.45
C ARG A 208 5.06 9.18 0.80
N SER A 209 3.83 8.70 0.64
CA SER A 209 2.97 8.29 1.76
C SER A 209 3.63 7.21 2.62
N GLY A 210 4.52 6.38 2.05
CA GLY A 210 5.30 5.42 2.82
C GLY A 210 6.32 6.07 3.75
N ALA A 211 7.04 7.10 3.29
CA ALA A 211 7.93 7.89 4.15
C ALA A 211 7.15 8.65 5.22
N GLY A 212 5.97 9.19 4.86
CA GLY A 212 5.05 9.81 5.80
C GLY A 212 4.57 8.85 6.89
N ALA A 213 4.26 7.60 6.54
CA ALA A 213 3.84 6.59 7.52
C ALA A 213 4.96 6.26 8.51
N LEU A 214 6.21 6.11 8.04
CA LEU A 214 7.38 5.93 8.92
C LEU A 214 7.58 7.13 9.86
N HIS A 215 7.45 8.35 9.33
CA HIS A 215 7.56 9.57 10.12
C HIS A 215 6.49 9.63 11.22
N LEU A 216 5.22 9.43 10.87
CA LEU A 216 4.11 9.46 11.83
C LEU A 216 4.26 8.39 12.90
N ALA A 217 4.68 7.17 12.52
CA ALA A 217 4.89 6.09 13.47
C ALA A 217 6.05 6.38 14.44
N SER A 218 7.16 6.95 13.95
CA SER A 218 8.33 7.27 14.80
C SER A 218 8.04 8.32 15.89
N GLY A 219 7.05 9.18 15.66
CA GLY A 219 6.61 10.20 16.63
C GLY A 219 5.34 9.82 17.38
N SER A 220 4.80 8.61 17.18
CA SER A 220 3.61 8.14 17.88
C SER A 220 3.94 7.87 19.35
N ALA A 221 3.01 8.11 20.26
CA ALA A 221 3.11 7.64 21.65
C ALA A 221 2.68 6.17 21.79
N GLU A 222 1.92 5.68 20.81
CA GLU A 222 1.30 4.36 20.80
C GLU A 222 2.03 3.40 19.85
N ASP A 223 2.01 2.11 20.17
CA ASP A 223 2.61 1.06 19.34
C ASP A 223 2.01 1.06 17.94
N THR A 224 2.84 1.40 16.96
CA THR A 224 2.41 1.67 15.58
C THR A 224 3.11 0.75 14.60
N LEU A 225 2.31 -0.08 13.92
CA LEU A 225 2.75 -0.95 12.84
C LEU A 225 2.59 -0.21 11.52
N VAL A 226 3.71 0.01 10.82
CA VAL A 226 3.73 0.55 9.46
C VAL A 226 3.88 -0.60 8.49
N VAL A 227 3.07 -0.63 7.44
CA VAL A 227 3.15 -1.60 6.35
C VAL A 227 3.23 -0.85 5.04
N LEU A 228 4.25 -1.15 4.24
CA LEU A 228 4.53 -0.54 2.95
C LEU A 228 4.46 -1.64 1.89
N ALA A 229 3.57 -1.54 0.90
CA ALA A 229 3.48 -2.55 -0.14
C ALA A 229 3.03 -1.98 -1.47
N ASP A 230 3.48 -2.58 -2.56
CA ASP A 230 3.04 -2.20 -3.90
C ASP A 230 3.21 -3.36 -4.89
N VAL A 231 2.29 -3.40 -5.87
CA VAL A 231 2.39 -4.24 -7.05
C VAL A 231 2.48 -3.34 -8.27
N ARG A 232 3.66 -3.30 -8.90
CA ARG A 232 3.99 -2.39 -9.98
C ARG A 232 3.79 -3.05 -11.32
N THR A 233 2.82 -2.54 -12.07
CA THR A 233 2.65 -2.85 -13.48
C THR A 233 3.05 -1.65 -14.33
N GLY A 234 3.27 -1.90 -15.62
CA GLY A 234 3.59 -0.87 -16.61
C GLY A 234 3.04 -1.27 -17.96
N LEU A 235 2.99 -0.32 -18.90
CA LEU A 235 2.64 -0.62 -20.28
C LEU A 235 3.71 -1.54 -20.91
N PRO A 236 3.34 -2.43 -21.85
CA PRO A 236 4.31 -3.21 -22.60
C PRO A 236 5.43 -2.36 -23.19
N GLY A 237 6.68 -2.72 -22.91
CA GLY A 237 7.90 -2.03 -23.36
C GLY A 237 8.29 -0.81 -22.52
N SER A 238 7.48 -0.43 -21.52
CA SER A 238 7.76 0.74 -20.66
C SER A 238 8.87 0.45 -19.64
N ALA A 239 9.47 1.53 -19.11
CA ALA A 239 10.41 1.43 -18.00
C ALA A 239 9.75 0.83 -16.73
N ASP A 240 8.48 1.16 -16.46
CA ASP A 240 7.75 0.62 -15.31
C ASP A 240 7.53 -0.91 -15.42
N GLU A 241 7.32 -1.44 -16.63
CA GLU A 241 7.23 -2.89 -16.84
C GLU A 241 8.58 -3.58 -16.64
N ARG A 242 9.65 -2.99 -17.19
CA ARG A 242 11.00 -3.57 -17.17
C ARG A 242 11.68 -3.48 -15.80
N ASP A 243 11.62 -2.31 -15.18
CA ASP A 243 12.40 -1.97 -14.00
C ASP A 243 11.57 -1.93 -12.72
N GLY A 244 10.23 -2.01 -12.82
CA GLY A 244 9.34 -2.18 -11.68
C GLY A 244 9.51 -3.54 -11.00
N GLY A 245 8.93 -3.68 -9.81
CA GLY A 245 8.94 -4.90 -9.01
C GLY A 245 7.80 -4.90 -8.01
N ASP A 246 7.61 -6.00 -7.31
CA ASP A 246 6.52 -6.17 -6.34
C ASP A 246 7.11 -6.60 -5.00
N ALA A 247 6.65 -6.00 -3.90
CA ALA A 247 7.12 -6.34 -2.55
C ALA A 247 6.24 -5.75 -1.44
N GLY A 248 6.49 -6.22 -0.22
CA GLY A 248 6.03 -5.63 1.04
C GLY A 248 7.17 -5.45 2.04
N ALA A 249 7.04 -4.47 2.93
CA ALA A 249 7.90 -4.25 4.09
C ALA A 249 7.05 -3.77 5.27
N ALA A 250 7.45 -4.12 6.50
CA ALA A 250 6.73 -3.72 7.70
C ALA A 250 7.67 -3.38 8.85
N PHE A 251 7.25 -2.44 9.71
CA PHE A 251 8.03 -1.89 10.81
C PHE A 251 7.13 -1.63 12.00
N LEU A 252 7.52 -2.10 13.19
CA LEU A 252 6.83 -1.81 14.44
C LEU A 252 7.63 -0.79 15.23
N PHE A 253 6.99 0.34 15.53
CA PHE A 253 7.50 1.36 16.43
C PHE A 253 6.85 1.20 17.81
N SER A 254 7.65 1.17 18.87
CA SER A 254 7.17 1.04 20.25
C SER A 254 8.11 1.75 21.23
N GLY A 255 7.52 2.33 22.28
CA GLY A 255 8.24 2.93 23.41
C GLY A 255 8.26 2.01 24.64
N ARG A 256 7.80 0.76 24.49
CA ARG A 256 7.65 -0.16 25.63
C ARG A 256 9.00 -0.68 26.13
N PRO A 257 9.27 -0.64 27.45
CA PRO A 257 10.52 -1.16 28.00
C PRO A 257 10.76 -2.65 27.74
N GLU A 258 9.69 -3.42 27.60
CA GLU A 258 9.77 -4.87 27.31
C GLU A 258 10.26 -5.19 25.89
N LEU A 259 10.21 -4.21 24.99
CA LEU A 259 10.61 -4.34 23.60
C LEU A 259 11.86 -3.48 23.36
N PRO A 260 13.08 -4.01 23.60
CA PRO A 260 14.28 -3.21 23.42
C PRO A 260 14.38 -2.65 21.98
N PRO A 261 14.96 -1.46 21.77
CA PRO A 261 15.11 -0.89 20.45
C PRO A 261 16.03 -1.75 19.57
N LEU A 262 15.64 -2.01 18.32
CA LEU A 262 16.55 -2.46 17.26
C LEU A 262 17.25 -1.26 16.62
N ALA A 263 16.54 -0.14 16.50
CA ALA A 263 17.12 1.13 16.10
C ALA A 263 16.37 2.32 16.73
N GLU A 264 17.12 3.34 17.08
CA GLU A 264 16.61 4.63 17.54
C GLU A 264 16.50 5.60 16.37
N VAL A 265 15.42 6.38 16.33
CA VAL A 265 15.26 7.45 15.34
C VAL A 265 15.98 8.68 15.85
N LEU A 266 17.04 9.09 15.15
CA LEU A 266 17.82 10.28 15.48
C LEU A 266 17.16 11.54 14.93
N ALA A 267 16.72 11.50 13.68
CA ALA A 267 16.11 12.65 13.02
C ALA A 267 15.19 12.26 11.87
N HIS A 268 14.24 13.15 11.60
CA HIS A 268 13.49 13.21 10.35
C HIS A 268 13.54 14.63 9.80
N ALA A 269 13.77 14.74 8.49
CA ALA A 269 13.67 15.99 7.74
C ALA A 269 12.91 15.73 6.45
N SER A 270 12.15 16.73 5.99
CA SER A 270 11.48 16.62 4.70
C SER A 270 11.25 17.98 4.08
N VAL A 271 11.43 18.04 2.76
CA VAL A 271 11.09 19.18 1.94
C VAL A 271 10.02 18.74 0.95
N THR A 272 8.86 19.37 0.99
CA THR A 272 7.76 19.13 0.05
C THR A 272 7.89 20.03 -1.17
N ALA A 273 7.66 19.48 -2.35
CA ALA A 273 7.52 20.25 -3.58
C ALA A 273 6.37 19.68 -4.42
N GLU A 274 5.55 20.55 -5.00
CA GLU A 274 4.55 20.15 -5.99
C GLU A 274 5.27 19.92 -7.33
N ILE A 275 5.27 18.67 -7.79
CA ILE A 275 5.98 18.24 -9.01
C ILE A 275 5.07 17.26 -9.76
N LEU A 276 4.62 17.64 -10.95
CA LEU A 276 3.70 16.84 -11.76
C LEU A 276 4.39 16.04 -12.88
N ASP A 277 5.55 15.44 -12.60
CA ASP A 277 6.29 14.66 -13.59
C ASP A 277 5.92 13.18 -13.63
N ARG A 278 5.36 12.63 -12.54
CA ARG A 278 4.73 11.32 -12.53
C ARG A 278 3.36 11.44 -11.89
N ARG A 279 2.33 11.01 -12.61
CA ARG A 279 0.95 11.01 -12.08
C ARG A 279 0.19 9.79 -12.57
N ARG A 280 -0.83 9.41 -11.81
CA ARG A 280 -1.82 8.41 -12.21
C ARG A 280 -3.19 8.89 -11.77
N THR A 281 -4.14 8.89 -12.69
CA THR A 281 -5.53 9.24 -12.39
C THR A 281 -6.28 8.02 -11.85
N PRO A 282 -7.35 8.19 -11.05
CA PRO A 282 -8.06 7.06 -10.43
C PRO A 282 -8.65 6.03 -11.42
N ASP A 283 -8.91 6.44 -12.66
CA ASP A 283 -9.44 5.62 -13.75
C ASP A 283 -8.36 4.82 -14.52
N THR A 284 -7.08 5.06 -14.24
CA THR A 284 -5.96 4.41 -14.92
C THR A 284 -5.15 3.54 -13.97
N THR A 285 -4.62 2.43 -14.48
CA THR A 285 -3.75 1.53 -13.71
C THR A 285 -2.26 1.84 -13.90
N VAL A 286 -1.92 2.61 -14.94
CA VAL A 286 -0.54 2.96 -15.32
C VAL A 286 -0.25 4.44 -15.07
N SER A 287 0.97 4.75 -14.62
CA SER A 287 1.39 6.14 -14.48
C SER A 287 1.73 6.76 -15.84
N THR A 288 1.37 8.04 -16.01
CA THR A 288 1.95 8.89 -17.06
C THR A 288 3.19 9.59 -16.50
N THR A 289 4.25 9.63 -17.29
CA THR A 289 5.52 10.28 -16.93
C THR A 289 5.89 11.39 -17.91
N SER A 290 6.37 12.51 -17.40
CA SER A 290 6.95 13.63 -18.16
C SER A 290 8.47 13.45 -18.29
N GLU A 291 9.14 14.37 -19.02
CA GLU A 291 10.59 14.32 -19.20
C GLU A 291 11.36 14.60 -17.89
N GLU A 292 11.97 13.56 -17.32
CA GLU A 292 12.65 13.61 -16.01
C GLU A 292 13.85 14.58 -15.96
N ARG A 293 14.42 15.01 -17.09
CA ARG A 293 15.51 16.02 -17.10
C ARG A 293 15.10 17.34 -16.46
N PHE A 294 13.83 17.72 -16.57
CA PHE A 294 13.34 18.98 -15.99
C PHE A 294 13.24 18.90 -14.46
N THR A 295 12.96 17.72 -13.91
CA THR A 295 12.77 17.53 -12.47
C THR A 295 14.01 17.05 -11.74
N GLU A 296 14.97 16.44 -12.44
CA GLU A 296 16.25 16.00 -11.88
C GLU A 296 16.99 17.10 -11.10
N GLN A 297 17.12 18.30 -11.68
CA GLN A 297 17.81 19.42 -11.04
C GLN A 297 17.04 19.95 -9.81
N VAL A 298 15.70 19.84 -9.83
CA VAL A 298 14.86 20.19 -8.70
C VAL A 298 15.11 19.20 -7.57
N TYR A 299 14.96 17.89 -7.82
CA TYR A 299 15.17 16.85 -6.82
C TYR A 299 16.57 16.86 -6.22
N THR A 300 17.61 17.16 -7.00
CA THR A 300 18.98 17.25 -6.48
C THR A 300 19.12 18.34 -5.42
N ARG A 301 18.54 19.52 -5.64
CA ARG A 301 18.56 20.63 -4.67
C ARG A 301 17.70 20.32 -3.44
N LEU A 302 16.53 19.73 -3.64
CA LEU A 302 15.66 19.31 -2.53
C LEU A 302 16.31 18.21 -1.68
N ALA A 303 17.06 17.31 -2.31
CA ALA A 303 17.80 16.27 -1.61
C ALA A 303 18.92 16.85 -0.76
N ASP A 304 19.72 17.79 -1.30
CA ASP A 304 20.74 18.48 -0.51
C ASP A 304 20.12 19.17 0.72
N ALA A 305 19.03 19.95 0.53
CA ALA A 305 18.36 20.63 1.63
C ALA A 305 17.78 19.69 2.70
N ALA A 306 17.07 18.63 2.31
CA ALA A 306 16.48 17.69 3.25
C ALA A 306 17.55 16.85 3.97
N PHE A 307 18.65 16.52 3.28
CA PHE A 307 19.73 15.74 3.86
C PHE A 307 20.56 16.55 4.85
N ASP A 308 20.82 17.82 4.55
CA ASP A 308 21.55 18.73 5.44
C ASP A 308 20.75 18.99 6.73
N ASP A 309 19.45 19.27 6.62
CA ASP A 309 18.55 19.43 7.78
C ASP A 309 18.46 18.14 8.63
N ALA A 310 18.44 16.96 8.00
CA ALA A 310 18.45 15.70 8.74
C ALA A 310 19.76 15.47 9.51
N LEU A 311 20.90 15.77 8.89
CA LEU A 311 22.22 15.63 9.51
C LEU A 311 22.41 16.62 10.66
N GLU A 312 21.98 17.87 10.49
CA GLU A 312 22.00 18.89 11.53
C GLU A 312 21.18 18.46 12.74
N ARG A 313 19.93 18.01 12.52
CA ARG A 313 19.05 17.52 13.59
C ARG A 313 19.55 16.25 14.28
N ALA A 314 20.24 15.39 13.53
CA ALA A 314 20.86 14.18 14.07
C ALA A 314 22.21 14.44 14.75
N GLU A 315 22.73 15.67 14.67
CA GLU A 315 24.05 16.06 15.14
C GLU A 315 25.17 15.20 14.53
N LEU A 316 25.05 14.89 13.23
CA LEU A 316 25.98 14.06 12.48
C LEU A 316 26.60 14.83 11.31
N ARG A 317 27.86 14.51 11.01
CA ARG A 317 28.47 14.85 9.73
C ARG A 317 28.20 13.73 8.71
N ALA A 318 28.21 14.10 7.43
CA ALA A 318 27.93 13.15 6.35
C ALA A 318 28.87 11.93 6.35
N GLU A 319 30.14 12.10 6.73
CA GLU A 319 31.13 11.01 6.76
C GLU A 319 30.94 10.05 7.95
N GLN A 320 30.11 10.42 8.92
CA GLN A 320 29.79 9.58 10.08
C GLN A 320 28.64 8.60 9.78
N LEU A 321 27.95 8.76 8.65
CA LEU A 321 26.95 7.80 8.21
C LEU A 321 27.61 6.49 7.81
N ASP A 322 27.09 5.36 8.29
CA ASP A 322 27.60 4.03 7.95
C ASP A 322 26.86 3.43 6.75
N HIS A 323 25.55 3.63 6.70
CA HIS A 323 24.67 3.13 5.66
C HIS A 323 23.88 4.26 4.99
N LEU A 324 23.78 4.19 3.67
CA LEU A 324 23.00 5.13 2.86
C LEU A 324 22.03 4.36 1.97
N ALA A 325 20.73 4.54 2.17
CA ALA A 325 19.68 4.00 1.31
C ALA A 325 18.97 5.14 0.58
N VAL A 326 18.82 5.03 -0.74
CA VAL A 326 18.12 6.04 -1.55
C VAL A 326 17.03 5.36 -2.37
N ALA A 327 15.77 5.75 -2.13
CA ALA A 327 14.57 5.23 -2.78
C ALA A 327 13.89 6.31 -3.63
N GLY A 328 13.16 5.89 -4.66
CA GLY A 328 12.38 6.80 -5.49
C GLY A 328 12.01 6.20 -6.85
N LEU A 329 11.02 6.80 -7.50
CA LEU A 329 10.52 6.32 -8.79
C LEU A 329 11.21 6.96 -10.00
N HIS A 330 11.68 8.20 -9.86
CA HIS A 330 12.30 8.99 -10.92
C HIS A 330 13.72 8.50 -11.16
N GLN A 331 13.93 7.63 -12.14
CA GLN A 331 15.19 6.88 -12.28
C GLN A 331 16.39 7.79 -12.56
N ARG A 332 16.19 8.89 -13.29
CA ARG A 332 17.26 9.88 -13.53
C ARG A 332 17.61 10.64 -12.26
N ALA A 333 16.61 11.19 -11.56
CA ALA A 333 16.82 11.89 -10.29
C ALA A 333 17.43 10.96 -9.23
N LEU A 334 16.96 9.71 -9.14
CA LEU A 334 17.47 8.69 -8.23
C LEU A 334 18.97 8.47 -8.46
N ARG A 335 19.42 8.27 -9.70
CA ARG A 335 20.85 8.11 -10.02
C ARG A 335 21.67 9.34 -9.63
N SER A 336 21.19 10.54 -9.96
CA SER A 336 21.91 11.79 -9.71
C SER A 336 22.00 12.12 -8.23
N VAL A 337 20.92 11.95 -7.46
CA VAL A 337 20.91 12.10 -6.00
C VAL A 337 21.79 11.03 -5.35
N THR A 338 21.67 9.77 -5.75
CA THR A 338 22.48 8.67 -5.20
C THR A 338 23.97 8.93 -5.40
N GLY A 339 24.41 9.24 -6.62
CA GLY A 339 25.82 9.51 -6.90
C GLY A 339 26.36 10.70 -6.11
N ARG A 340 25.56 11.75 -5.96
CA ARG A 340 25.91 12.93 -5.15
C ARG A 340 26.06 12.59 -3.67
N LEU A 341 25.06 11.95 -3.07
CA LEU A 341 25.10 11.61 -1.64
C LEU A 341 26.18 10.57 -1.33
N SER A 342 26.43 9.62 -2.23
CA SER A 342 27.55 8.68 -2.10
C SER A 342 28.90 9.39 -2.12
N ALA A 343 29.09 10.38 -3.00
CA ALA A 343 30.32 11.16 -3.02
C ALA A 343 30.52 11.99 -1.73
N ARG A 344 29.43 12.55 -1.19
CA ARG A 344 29.46 13.35 0.05
C ARG A 344 29.72 12.52 1.30
N THR A 345 29.14 11.32 1.38
CA THR A 345 29.26 10.44 2.56
C THR A 345 30.47 9.51 2.49
N GLY A 346 31.03 9.29 1.30
CA GLY A 346 32.02 8.24 1.04
C GLY A 346 31.42 6.83 1.10
N LYS A 347 30.09 6.69 1.14
CA LYS A 347 29.39 5.39 1.20
C LYS A 347 28.70 5.06 -0.11
N ALA A 348 28.86 3.83 -0.57
CA ALA A 348 28.00 3.29 -1.62
C ALA A 348 26.56 3.20 -1.10
N ALA A 349 25.58 3.45 -1.97
CA ALA A 349 24.20 3.29 -1.56
C ALA A 349 23.81 1.80 -1.48
N ASP A 350 23.43 1.41 -0.27
CA ASP A 350 22.99 0.09 0.14
C ASP A 350 21.79 -0.39 -0.72
N GLY A 351 21.80 -1.66 -1.12
CA GLY A 351 20.68 -2.30 -1.84
C GLY A 351 20.43 -1.83 -3.29
N ASN A 352 21.20 -0.87 -3.82
CA ASN A 352 21.01 -0.30 -5.16
C ASN A 352 21.61 -1.17 -6.29
N ALA A 353 22.40 -0.61 -7.22
CA ALA A 353 22.57 -1.13 -8.60
C ALA A 353 22.91 -2.63 -8.75
N ASP A 354 23.62 -3.24 -7.79
CA ASP A 354 23.98 -4.66 -7.80
C ASP A 354 23.21 -5.54 -6.79
N GLY A 355 22.31 -4.96 -5.99
CA GLY A 355 21.55 -5.63 -4.93
C GLY A 355 20.07 -5.85 -5.26
N LEU A 356 19.19 -5.31 -4.39
CA LEU A 356 17.74 -5.46 -4.50
C LEU A 356 17.19 -4.84 -5.78
N ALA A 357 17.72 -3.70 -6.23
CA ALA A 357 17.27 -3.08 -7.47
C ALA A 357 17.44 -3.98 -8.71
N LYS A 358 18.41 -4.89 -8.72
CA LYS A 358 18.70 -5.83 -9.82
C LYS A 358 17.94 -7.14 -9.73
N SER A 359 17.53 -7.55 -8.53
CA SER A 359 16.86 -8.83 -8.26
C SER A 359 15.35 -8.70 -8.04
N VAL A 360 14.92 -7.61 -7.40
CA VAL A 360 13.50 -7.32 -7.11
C VAL A 360 12.94 -6.30 -8.10
N GLY A 361 13.75 -5.35 -8.57
CA GLY A 361 13.26 -4.17 -9.29
C GLY A 361 12.86 -3.06 -8.32
N ASN A 362 12.05 -2.11 -8.79
CA ASN A 362 11.53 -1.02 -7.98
C ASN A 362 10.08 -1.29 -7.53
N PRO A 363 9.84 -1.67 -6.27
CA PRO A 363 8.51 -1.94 -5.75
C PRO A 363 7.80 -0.70 -5.18
N GLY A 364 8.07 0.49 -5.74
CA GLY A 364 7.38 1.72 -5.41
C GLY A 364 7.37 2.03 -3.92
N THR A 365 6.19 2.04 -3.30
CA THR A 365 5.99 2.40 -1.90
C THR A 365 6.72 1.45 -0.94
N ALA A 366 6.92 0.19 -1.33
CA ALA A 366 7.71 -0.77 -0.54
C ALA A 366 9.22 -0.58 -0.68
N GLN A 367 9.71 0.13 -1.71
CA GLN A 367 11.15 0.31 -1.95
C GLN A 367 11.89 0.91 -0.74
N PRO A 368 11.46 2.03 -0.13
CA PRO A 368 12.14 2.56 1.06
C PRO A 368 12.19 1.56 2.21
N GLY A 369 11.11 0.79 2.41
CA GLY A 369 11.06 -0.25 3.43
C GLY A 369 12.02 -1.41 3.15
N LEU A 370 12.06 -1.92 1.92
CA LEU A 370 13.01 -2.98 1.58
C LEU A 370 14.46 -2.54 1.77
N LEU A 371 14.81 -1.33 1.33
CA LEU A 371 16.17 -0.82 1.48
C LEU A 371 16.53 -0.59 2.96
N LEU A 372 15.58 -0.12 3.77
CA LEU A 372 15.79 0.02 5.21
C LEU A 372 15.97 -1.34 5.90
N ALA A 373 15.14 -2.34 5.57
CA ALA A 373 15.27 -3.69 6.11
C ALA A 373 16.63 -4.32 5.73
N ASP A 374 17.06 -4.15 4.47
CA ASP A 374 18.35 -4.63 3.98
C ASP A 374 19.55 -3.91 4.63
N ALA A 375 19.44 -2.61 4.91
CA ALA A 375 20.42 -1.88 5.71
C ALA A 375 20.45 -2.38 7.17
N LEU A 376 19.28 -2.59 7.78
CA LEU A 376 19.16 -3.15 9.12
C LEU A 376 19.66 -4.58 9.22
N ASP A 377 19.63 -5.37 8.16
CA ASP A 377 20.20 -6.73 8.15
C ASP A 377 21.74 -6.73 8.16
N ARG A 378 22.36 -5.65 7.68
CA ARG A 378 23.83 -5.49 7.62
C ARG A 378 24.41 -4.64 8.74
N ALA A 379 23.62 -3.74 9.32
CA ALA A 379 24.10 -2.78 10.30
C ALA A 379 24.51 -3.46 11.60
N GLU A 380 25.64 -3.06 12.15
CA GLU A 380 26.11 -3.44 13.47
C GLU A 380 25.66 -2.42 14.53
N PRO A 381 25.57 -2.81 15.82
CA PRO A 381 25.20 -1.89 16.89
C PRO A 381 26.06 -0.62 16.91
N GLY A 382 25.40 0.53 17.06
CA GLY A 382 26.02 1.86 17.04
C GLY A 382 26.14 2.48 15.65
N GLN A 383 25.99 1.70 14.56
CA GLN A 383 26.06 2.23 13.21
C GLN A 383 24.83 3.08 12.84
N THR A 384 25.04 4.07 11.99
CA THR A 384 24.01 5.02 11.58
C THR A 384 23.54 4.76 10.15
N ILE A 385 22.22 4.87 9.94
CA ILE A 385 21.55 4.58 8.67
C ILE A 385 20.78 5.83 8.23
N ALA A 386 21.04 6.30 7.01
CA ALA A 386 20.24 7.35 6.37
C ALA A 386 19.38 6.75 5.26
N LEU A 387 18.06 6.84 5.40
CA LEU A 387 17.09 6.51 4.36
C LEU A 387 16.59 7.81 3.71
N VAL A 388 16.85 7.97 2.41
CA VAL A 388 16.42 9.11 1.60
C VAL A 388 15.34 8.64 0.62
N VAL A 389 14.18 9.29 0.63
CA VAL A 389 13.03 8.95 -0.21
C VAL A 389 12.69 10.13 -1.12
N ILE A 390 12.73 9.90 -2.42
CA ILE A 390 12.41 10.89 -3.46
C ILE A 390 10.99 10.65 -3.98
N GLY A 391 10.13 11.66 -3.85
CA GLY A 391 8.78 11.69 -4.40
C GLY A 391 8.04 12.92 -3.87
N ASP A 392 7.49 13.75 -4.77
CA ASP A 392 6.80 15.02 -4.45
C ASP A 392 7.59 15.89 -3.46
N GLY A 393 8.91 15.93 -3.65
CA GLY A 393 9.88 16.39 -2.67
C GLY A 393 10.88 15.31 -2.25
N VAL A 394 11.48 15.50 -1.07
CA VAL A 394 12.43 14.55 -0.48
C VAL A 394 12.15 14.41 1.02
N SER A 395 12.22 13.19 1.54
CA SER A 395 12.15 12.87 2.97
C SER A 395 13.40 12.08 3.37
N VAL A 396 13.94 12.38 4.54
CA VAL A 396 15.14 11.74 5.09
C VAL A 396 14.83 11.27 6.51
N LEU A 397 15.10 10.00 6.77
CA LEU A 397 15.02 9.36 8.08
C LEU A 397 16.41 8.89 8.47
N VAL A 398 16.88 9.30 9.65
CA VAL A 398 18.18 8.88 10.19
C VAL A 398 17.95 8.03 11.43
N LEU A 399 18.54 6.84 11.44
CA LEU A 399 18.46 5.90 12.56
C LEU A 399 19.84 5.51 13.07
N ARG A 400 19.91 5.07 14.33
CA ARG A 400 21.07 4.41 14.92
C ARG A 400 20.70 2.99 15.32
N ALA A 401 21.45 2.01 14.83
CA ALA A 401 21.28 0.62 15.22
C ALA A 401 21.64 0.41 16.70
N CYS A 402 20.82 -0.36 17.40
CA CYS A 402 20.97 -0.64 18.83
C CYS A 402 21.48 -2.08 19.05
N ALA A 403 21.95 -2.36 20.26
CA ALA A 403 22.53 -3.67 20.61
C ALA A 403 21.59 -4.86 20.36
N ALA A 404 20.28 -4.66 20.50
CA ALA A 404 19.31 -5.74 20.35
C ALA A 404 19.07 -6.15 18.88
N LEU A 405 19.60 -5.40 17.91
CA LEU A 405 19.51 -5.73 16.49
C LEU A 405 20.12 -7.09 16.17
N THR A 406 21.31 -7.41 16.70
CA THR A 406 22.03 -8.66 16.40
C THR A 406 21.27 -9.92 16.82
N GLY A 407 20.51 -9.85 17.90
CA GLY A 407 19.70 -10.97 18.42
C GLY A 407 18.29 -11.07 17.83
N ARG A 408 17.81 -10.05 17.13
CA ARG A 408 16.44 -9.96 16.61
C ARG A 408 16.36 -9.37 15.20
N ARG A 409 17.37 -9.63 14.38
CA ARG A 409 17.26 -9.41 12.93
C ARG A 409 16.08 -10.22 12.40
N ALA A 410 15.52 -9.79 11.28
CA ALA A 410 14.49 -10.55 10.59
C ALA A 410 15.00 -11.98 10.33
N ALA A 411 14.18 -12.99 10.67
CA ALA A 411 14.58 -14.40 10.54
C ALA A 411 14.94 -14.77 9.09
N VAL A 412 14.35 -14.06 8.13
CA VAL A 412 14.70 -14.14 6.72
C VAL A 412 15.17 -12.73 6.30
N PRO A 413 16.46 -12.56 5.94
CA PRO A 413 16.98 -11.27 5.48
C PRO A 413 16.20 -10.77 4.26
N ALA A 414 16.03 -9.45 4.11
CA ALA A 414 15.27 -8.86 3.00
C ALA A 414 15.81 -9.28 1.61
N ALA A 415 17.11 -9.52 1.50
CA ALA A 415 17.75 -10.00 0.27
C ALA A 415 17.59 -11.51 0.01
N ALA A 416 17.25 -12.32 1.02
CA ALA A 416 17.19 -13.79 0.88
C ALA A 416 16.02 -14.27 -0.01
N PRO A 417 14.78 -13.76 0.14
CA PRO A 417 13.68 -14.08 -0.78
C PRO A 417 13.97 -13.62 -2.20
N ALA A 418 14.70 -12.51 -2.36
CA ALA A 418 15.12 -12.03 -3.68
C ALA A 418 15.99 -13.06 -4.41
N ALA A 419 16.90 -13.74 -3.69
CA ALA A 419 17.79 -14.77 -4.22
C ALA A 419 17.12 -16.15 -4.44
N ALA A 420 16.09 -16.47 -3.66
CA ALA A 420 15.39 -17.78 -3.71
C ALA A 420 14.25 -17.86 -4.75
N GLY A 421 13.97 -16.76 -5.45
CA GLY A 421 12.84 -16.68 -6.39
C GLY A 421 13.02 -17.50 -7.67
N SER A 422 11.92 -17.94 -8.27
CA SER A 422 11.93 -18.70 -9.53
C SER A 422 11.85 -17.79 -10.75
N ASP A 423 12.83 -17.88 -11.64
CA ASP A 423 12.89 -17.12 -12.89
C ASP A 423 12.32 -17.88 -14.10
N ARG A 424 11.44 -18.86 -13.82
CA ARG A 424 10.79 -19.70 -14.83
C ARG A 424 9.64 -19.00 -15.57
N LEU A 425 9.20 -17.82 -15.12
CA LEU A 425 8.13 -17.09 -15.80
C LEU A 425 8.60 -16.65 -17.19
N SER A 426 7.79 -16.98 -18.20
CA SER A 426 7.89 -16.36 -19.51
C SER A 426 7.26 -14.96 -19.49
N TYR A 427 7.57 -14.15 -20.50
CA TYR A 427 6.92 -12.85 -20.67
C TYR A 427 5.39 -13.01 -20.90
N GLY A 428 4.97 -14.08 -21.56
CA GLY A 428 3.55 -14.40 -21.77
C GLY A 428 2.81 -14.62 -20.44
N ASP A 429 3.39 -15.41 -19.54
CA ASP A 429 2.79 -15.69 -18.23
C ASP A 429 2.53 -14.40 -17.43
N VAL A 430 3.45 -13.43 -17.50
CA VAL A 430 3.32 -12.14 -16.80
C VAL A 430 2.24 -11.27 -17.45
N SER A 431 2.13 -11.30 -18.78
CA SER A 431 1.04 -10.61 -19.49
C SER A 431 -0.32 -11.19 -19.14
N ASP A 432 -0.41 -12.52 -19.01
CA ASP A 432 -1.63 -13.21 -18.63
C ASP A 432 -1.99 -12.95 -17.16
N LEU A 433 -1.01 -13.00 -16.25
CA LEU A 433 -1.20 -12.62 -14.84
C LEU A 433 -1.73 -11.19 -14.68
N ALA A 434 -1.24 -10.25 -15.51
CA ALA A 434 -1.73 -8.87 -15.50
C ALA A 434 -3.16 -8.71 -16.05
N ARG A 435 -3.67 -9.68 -16.81
CA ARG A 435 -5.01 -9.69 -17.42
C ARG A 435 -6.03 -10.50 -16.62
N LEU A 436 -5.59 -11.41 -15.76
CA LEU A 436 -6.49 -12.24 -14.98
C LEU A 436 -7.28 -11.38 -13.98
N PRO A 437 -8.62 -11.49 -13.94
CA PRO A 437 -9.40 -10.91 -12.86
C PRO A 437 -8.91 -11.51 -11.55
N ARG A 438 -8.40 -10.65 -10.64
CA ARG A 438 -8.04 -11.11 -9.31
C ARG A 438 -9.27 -11.70 -8.62
N PRO A 439 -9.14 -12.84 -7.92
CA PRO A 439 -10.28 -13.48 -7.28
C PRO A 439 -10.95 -12.47 -6.34
N THR A 440 -12.19 -12.10 -6.65
CA THR A 440 -13.00 -11.28 -5.75
C THR A 440 -13.24 -12.07 -4.48
N ALA A 441 -13.31 -11.38 -3.34
CA ALA A 441 -13.71 -12.00 -2.08
C ALA A 441 -14.97 -12.83 -2.36
N ARG A 442 -14.88 -14.16 -2.19
CA ARG A 442 -16.04 -15.04 -2.40
C ARG A 442 -17.14 -14.47 -1.52
N ARG A 443 -18.20 -13.97 -2.15
CA ARG A 443 -19.42 -13.62 -1.44
C ARG A 443 -19.71 -14.83 -0.57
N PRO A 444 -19.82 -14.71 0.77
CA PRO A 444 -20.28 -15.83 1.56
C PRO A 444 -21.52 -16.31 0.83
N ALA A 445 -21.49 -17.57 0.38
CA ALA A 445 -22.66 -18.14 -0.26
C ALA A 445 -23.83 -17.79 0.67
N ALA A 446 -24.99 -17.49 0.12
CA ALA A 446 -26.22 -17.48 0.90
C ALA A 446 -26.48 -18.92 1.38
N ALA A 447 -25.58 -19.45 2.22
CA ALA A 447 -25.68 -20.74 2.80
C ALA A 447 -26.68 -20.57 3.92
N ALA A 448 -27.84 -21.19 3.71
CA ALA A 448 -28.71 -21.68 4.74
C ALA A 448 -28.89 -20.69 5.90
N THR A 449 -29.94 -19.88 5.78
CA THR A 449 -30.67 -19.25 6.88
C THR A 449 -30.25 -19.83 8.22
N ALA A 450 -29.42 -19.06 8.93
CA ALA A 450 -28.93 -19.29 10.28
C ALA A 450 -29.60 -20.48 11.01
N ARG A 451 -29.04 -21.68 10.90
CA ARG A 451 -29.14 -22.63 12.02
C ARG A 451 -28.12 -22.18 13.05
N ARG A 452 -28.46 -21.13 13.79
CA ARG A 452 -27.84 -20.83 15.08
C ARG A 452 -28.06 -22.07 15.96
N ARG A 453 -27.08 -22.97 16.01
CA ARG A 453 -26.92 -23.83 17.17
C ARG A 453 -26.44 -22.91 18.29
N THR A 454 -27.39 -22.44 19.08
CA THR A 454 -27.12 -21.82 20.37
C THR A 454 -26.36 -22.85 21.19
N VAL A 455 -25.06 -22.66 21.35
CA VAL A 455 -24.31 -23.31 22.43
C VAL A 455 -24.72 -22.55 23.68
N VAL A 456 -25.70 -23.10 24.40
CA VAL A 456 -26.10 -22.60 25.72
C VAL A 456 -25.03 -23.09 26.70
N ALA A 457 -24.26 -22.14 27.26
CA ALA A 457 -23.44 -22.41 28.42
C ALA A 457 -24.35 -22.77 29.62
N PRO A 458 -24.01 -23.78 30.44
CA PRO A 458 -24.82 -24.14 31.60
C PRO A 458 -24.59 -23.10 32.71
N GLY A 459 -25.49 -22.13 32.78
CA GLY A 459 -25.46 -21.08 33.79
C GLY A 459 -26.47 -19.99 33.43
N GLY A 460 -27.70 -20.14 33.93
CA GLY A 460 -28.82 -19.28 33.60
C GLY A 460 -28.57 -17.82 33.97
N VAL A 461 -28.54 -16.95 32.96
CA VAL A 461 -28.69 -15.50 33.12
C VAL A 461 -29.91 -15.08 32.31
N GLU A 462 -30.96 -14.65 33.01
CA GLU A 462 -32.18 -14.11 32.42
C GLU A 462 -31.90 -12.67 31.96
N VAL A 463 -31.85 -12.43 30.65
CA VAL A 463 -31.70 -11.07 30.10
C VAL A 463 -33.08 -10.48 29.86
N ARG A 464 -33.44 -9.45 30.64
CA ARG A 464 -34.67 -8.66 30.48
C ARG A 464 -34.40 -7.38 29.72
N VAL A 465 -35.25 -7.04 28.74
CA VAL A 465 -35.26 -5.72 28.09
C VAL A 465 -36.53 -4.99 28.53
N ARG A 466 -36.35 -3.86 29.24
CA ARG A 466 -37.44 -2.97 29.72
C ARG A 466 -38.52 -3.65 30.59
N GLY A 467 -38.11 -4.59 31.44
CA GLY A 467 -38.94 -5.06 32.55
C GLY A 467 -40.04 -6.08 32.23
N GLU A 468 -40.21 -6.49 30.97
CA GLU A 468 -41.25 -7.47 30.58
C GLU A 468 -40.62 -8.77 30.04
N PRO A 469 -41.13 -9.96 30.43
CA PRO A 469 -40.69 -11.23 29.88
C PRO A 469 -41.24 -11.48 28.46
N LEU A 470 -40.40 -11.99 27.56
CA LEU A 470 -40.78 -12.40 26.22
C LEU A 470 -41.61 -13.71 26.27
N HIS A 471 -42.93 -13.60 26.15
CA HIS A 471 -43.80 -14.77 25.97
C HIS A 471 -43.77 -15.25 24.52
N GLY A 472 -43.31 -16.49 24.29
CA GLY A 472 -43.39 -17.12 22.98
C GLY A 472 -42.42 -18.25 22.72
N LEU A 473 -42.28 -19.21 23.64
CA LEU A 473 -41.67 -20.52 23.38
C LEU A 473 -42.48 -21.55 24.16
N ARG A 474 -43.30 -22.34 23.45
CA ARG A 474 -44.01 -23.50 24.04
C ARG A 474 -42.99 -24.58 24.39
N ASP A 475 -43.04 -25.06 25.62
CA ASP A 475 -42.37 -26.28 26.08
C ASP A 475 -42.80 -27.49 25.22
N PRO A 476 -41.86 -28.33 24.73
CA PRO A 476 -42.18 -29.58 24.08
C PRO A 476 -42.31 -30.69 25.13
N ALA A 477 -43.31 -30.57 26.00
CA ALA A 477 -43.68 -31.63 26.93
C ALA A 477 -45.18 -31.84 26.87
N ALA A 478 -45.60 -32.81 26.04
CA ALA A 478 -46.87 -33.54 25.99
C ALA A 478 -47.55 -33.53 24.60
N ALA A 479 -47.28 -34.56 23.80
CA ALA A 479 -48.22 -35.08 22.79
C ALA A 479 -47.90 -36.56 22.49
N SER A 480 -48.64 -37.45 23.17
CA SER A 480 -49.11 -38.80 22.80
C SER A 480 -48.31 -39.71 21.83
N ARG A 481 -47.93 -40.90 22.33
CA ARG A 481 -47.61 -42.14 21.59
C ARG A 481 -48.87 -42.78 20.97
N PRO A 482 -48.80 -43.41 19.78
CA PRO A 482 -48.70 -44.88 19.67
C PRO A 482 -47.78 -45.30 18.50
N GLY A 483 -47.27 -46.52 18.31
CA GLY A 483 -47.33 -47.82 18.97
C GLY A 483 -46.17 -48.68 18.42
N VAL A 484 -45.79 -49.71 19.17
CA VAL A 484 -44.65 -50.59 18.91
C VAL A 484 -45.09 -51.75 18.00
N HIS A 485 -44.30 -52.06 16.96
CA HIS A 485 -44.16 -53.43 16.46
C HIS A 485 -42.70 -53.72 16.10
N GLN A 486 -42.19 -54.81 16.67
CA GLN A 486 -40.83 -55.36 16.54
C GLN A 486 -40.65 -56.12 15.21
N LEU A 487 -39.45 -55.94 14.62
CA LEU A 487 -38.46 -56.93 14.09
C LEU A 487 -38.95 -58.20 13.36
N PRO A 488 -38.23 -58.69 12.32
CA PRO A 488 -36.98 -59.42 12.60
C PRO A 488 -35.78 -59.19 11.66
N HIS A 489 -34.63 -59.43 12.28
CA HIS A 489 -33.34 -59.76 11.70
C HIS A 489 -33.40 -61.01 10.81
N ASP A 490 -32.57 -61.01 9.76
CA ASP A 490 -31.87 -62.24 9.37
C ASP A 490 -30.38 -61.95 9.13
N ARG A 491 -29.55 -62.78 9.75
CA ARG A 491 -28.10 -62.89 9.52
C ARG A 491 -27.88 -64.10 8.63
N GLN A 492 -26.99 -63.99 7.65
CA GLN A 492 -26.11 -65.11 7.29
C GLN A 492 -24.70 -64.59 7.00
N ASP A 493 -23.76 -65.16 7.75
CA ASP A 493 -22.32 -65.14 7.51
C ASP A 493 -22.01 -65.80 6.16
N ASP A 494 -21.00 -65.30 5.44
CA ASP A 494 -20.05 -66.23 4.83
C ASP A 494 -18.66 -65.63 4.60
N ARG A 495 -17.66 -66.44 4.94
CA ARG A 495 -16.23 -66.18 4.80
C ARG A 495 -15.79 -66.50 3.37
N GLY A 496 -14.92 -65.69 2.76
CA GLY A 496 -14.37 -66.01 1.44
C GLY A 496 -13.09 -65.26 1.10
N ALA A 497 -11.99 -66.01 1.03
CA ALA A 497 -10.62 -65.57 0.82
C ALA A 497 -10.31 -64.87 -0.53
N ALA A 498 -9.27 -64.02 -0.48
CA ALA A 498 -8.17 -63.87 -1.44
C ALA A 498 -8.47 -63.55 -2.93
N ARG A 499 -7.87 -62.46 -3.45
CA ARG A 499 -6.59 -62.49 -4.18
C ARG A 499 -6.24 -61.11 -4.76
N ARG A 500 -4.94 -60.79 -4.65
CA ARG A 500 -4.25 -59.76 -5.42
C ARG A 500 -4.21 -60.17 -6.91
N HIS A 501 -4.37 -59.23 -7.83
CA HIS A 501 -3.73 -59.32 -9.13
C HIS A 501 -3.07 -58.02 -9.53
N THR A 502 -1.75 -58.11 -9.60
CA THR A 502 -0.78 -57.26 -10.30
C THR A 502 -0.81 -57.51 -11.81
N GLY A 503 -0.49 -56.46 -12.57
CA GLY A 503 -0.01 -56.52 -13.96
C GLY A 503 -1.04 -56.03 -14.98
N ASP A 504 -0.70 -55.34 -16.05
CA ASP A 504 0.57 -54.74 -16.50
C ASP A 504 0.22 -53.76 -17.65
N ARG A 505 1.12 -52.80 -17.85
CA ARG A 505 1.35 -51.88 -18.98
C ARG A 505 0.50 -52.04 -20.25
N ARG A 506 0.16 -50.89 -20.86
CA ARG A 506 0.74 -50.46 -22.17
C ARG A 506 0.41 -49.01 -22.53
N HIS A 507 1.43 -48.38 -23.09
CA HIS A 507 1.49 -47.08 -23.75
C HIS A 507 0.41 -46.86 -24.81
N LEU A 508 0.03 -45.59 -25.02
CA LEU A 508 -0.12 -45.02 -26.37
C LEU A 508 -0.06 -43.49 -26.31
N HIS A 509 1.03 -42.97 -26.89
CA HIS A 509 1.11 -41.62 -27.43
C HIS A 509 0.19 -41.51 -28.65
N ARG A 510 -0.52 -40.39 -28.78
CA ARG A 510 -0.60 -39.64 -30.02
C ARG A 510 -0.80 -38.16 -29.73
#